data_AF-A0A0G3M523-F1
#
_entry.id   AF-A0A0G3M523-F1
#
_cell.length_a   1.000
_cell.length_b   1.000
_cell.length_c   1.000
_cell.angle_alpha   90.00
_cell.angle_beta   90.00
_cell.angle_gamma   90.00
#
_symmetry.space_group_name_H-M   'P 1'
#
loop_
_entity.id
_entity.type
_entity.pdbx_description
1 polymer ?
#
loop_
_entity_poly.entity_id
_entity_poly.type
_entity_poly.pdbx_seq_one_letter_code
_entity_poly.pdbx_strand_id
1 'polypeptide(L)' 'MKKENFNHLIGKNRHEIKKELGDGFNFFMNDTWTYELGRTWIGKRIILSIVFKDGKVTIVDLYKTFSRN' A
#
# COMPACT_ATOMS: atom_id res chain seq x y z
N MET A 1 -3.46 -6.42 -12.13
CA MET A 1 -2.34 -6.26 -11.19
C MET A 1 -2.42 -7.37 -10.16
N LYS A 2 -1.30 -8.04 -9.86
CA LYS A 2 -1.25 -9.12 -8.86
C LYS A 2 -0.42 -8.67 -7.66
N LYS A 3 -0.65 -9.29 -6.49
CA LYS A 3 0.04 -8.95 -5.23
C LYS A 3 1.56 -9.17 -5.34
N GLU A 4 1.99 -10.19 -6.07
CA GLU A 4 3.40 -10.61 -6.16
C GLU A 4 4.29 -9.54 -6.79
N ASN A 5 3.71 -8.65 -7.61
CA ASN A 5 4.39 -7.50 -8.18
C ASN A 5 4.87 -6.48 -7.12
N PHE A 6 4.47 -6.64 -5.86
CA PHE A 6 4.80 -5.76 -4.74
C PHE A 6 5.57 -6.46 -3.62
N ASN A 7 5.91 -7.74 -3.78
CA ASN A 7 6.63 -8.49 -2.75
C ASN A 7 8.02 -7.91 -2.47
N HIS A 8 8.63 -7.21 -3.43
CA HIS A 8 9.91 -6.52 -3.26
C HIS A 8 9.86 -5.36 -2.26
N LEU A 9 8.67 -4.94 -1.82
CA LEU A 9 8.51 -3.94 -0.77
C LEU A 9 8.76 -4.49 0.64
N ILE A 10 8.68 -5.81 0.83
CA ILE A 10 8.93 -6.46 2.12
C ILE A 10 10.35 -6.12 2.62
N GLY A 11 10.46 -5.75 3.88
CA GLY A 11 11.72 -5.37 4.53
C GLY A 11 12.16 -3.92 4.34
N LYS A 12 11.56 -3.18 3.39
CA LYS A 12 11.85 -1.76 3.19
C LYS A 12 11.35 -0.91 4.36
N ASN A 13 12.05 0.18 4.64
CA ASN A 13 11.64 1.19 5.61
C ASN A 13 10.75 2.28 4.97
N ARG A 14 10.14 3.11 5.81
CA ARG A 14 9.22 4.19 5.36
C ARG A 14 9.83 5.17 4.36
N HIS A 15 11.11 5.51 4.48
CA HIS A 15 11.78 6.43 3.54
C HIS A 15 11.99 5.78 2.16
N GLU A 16 12.35 4.49 2.13
CA GLU A 16 12.48 3.73 0.88
C GLU A 16 11.13 3.56 0.19
N ILE A 17 10.08 3.27 0.96
CA ILE A 17 8.70 3.22 0.45
C ILE A 17 8.29 4.58 -0.12
N LYS A 18 8.50 5.67 0.62
CA LYS A 18 8.20 7.04 0.17
C LYS A 18 8.93 7.39 -1.12
N LYS A 19 10.20 6.99 -1.25
CA LYS A 19 10.99 7.24 -2.47
C LYS A 19 10.42 6.51 -3.68
N GLU A 20 9.86 5.31 -3.49
CA GLU A 20 9.35 4.48 -4.58
C GLU A 20 7.88 4.75 -4.93
N LEU A 21 7.02 4.87 -3.93
CA LEU A 21 5.56 4.98 -4.08
C LEU A 21 5.03 6.40 -3.85
N GLY A 22 5.88 7.30 -3.35
CA GLY A 22 5.47 8.62 -2.88
C GLY A 22 4.84 8.59 -1.49
N ASP A 23 4.47 9.79 -1.01
CA ASP A 23 3.84 9.98 0.30
C ASP A 23 2.40 9.44 0.36
N GLY A 24 1.65 9.55 -0.73
CA GLY A 24 0.21 9.35 -0.72
C GLY A 24 -0.48 10.28 0.29
N PHE A 25 -1.55 9.80 0.93
CA PHE A 25 -2.25 10.49 2.03
C PHE A 25 -1.96 9.85 3.40
N ASN A 26 -0.80 9.20 3.53
CA ASN A 26 -0.46 8.43 4.72
C ASN A 26 0.18 9.32 5.80
N PHE A 27 -0.25 9.14 7.05
CA PHE A 27 0.45 9.72 8.19
C PHE A 27 1.72 8.91 8.47
N PHE A 28 2.87 9.58 8.59
CA PHE A 28 4.17 8.90 8.62
C PHE A 28 4.27 7.86 9.76
N MET A 29 3.73 8.16 10.94
CA MET A 29 3.78 7.25 12.10
C MET A 29 2.75 6.12 12.05
N ASN A 30 1.80 6.12 11.12
CA ASN A 30 0.86 4.99 11.01
C ASN A 30 1.61 3.73 10.60
N ASP A 31 1.23 2.61 11.19
CA ASP A 31 1.79 1.30 10.86
C ASP A 31 1.15 0.71 9.60
N THR A 32 0.01 1.21 9.15
CA THR A 32 -0.59 0.80 7.88
C THR A 32 -0.62 1.98 6.92
N TRP A 33 -0.01 1.80 5.75
CA TRP A 33 -0.10 2.75 4.65
C TRP A 33 -0.90 2.14 3.50
N THR A 34 -1.72 2.96 2.86
CA THR A 34 -2.54 2.54 1.73
C THR A 34 -2.30 3.43 0.52
N TYR A 35 -2.39 2.82 -0.67
CA TYR A 35 -2.23 3.49 -1.95
C TYR A 35 -3.35 3.03 -2.88
N GLU A 36 -4.10 3.99 -3.46
CA GLU A 36 -5.04 3.69 -4.54
C GLU A 36 -4.26 3.56 -5.85
N LEU A 37 -4.18 2.34 -6.38
CA LEU A 37 -3.45 2.03 -7.62
C LEU A 37 -4.31 2.22 -8.87
N GLY A 38 -5.60 2.54 -8.70
CA GLY A 38 -6.55 2.75 -9.77
C GLY A 38 -7.91 2.16 -9.46
N ARG A 39 -8.72 1.98 -10.50
CA ARG A 39 -10.10 1.49 -10.40
C ARG A 39 -10.37 0.40 -11.42
N THR A 40 -11.23 -0.55 -11.04
CA THR A 40 -11.85 -1.48 -11.99
C THR A 40 -12.89 -0.76 -12.83
N TRP A 41 -13.27 -1.36 -13.96
CA TRP A 41 -14.31 -0.80 -14.83
C TRP A 41 -15.64 -0.56 -14.12
N ILE A 42 -16.05 -1.45 -13.20
CA ILE A 42 -17.28 -1.28 -12.41
C ILE A 42 -17.12 -0.29 -11.24
N GLY A 43 -15.98 0.39 -11.11
CA GLY A 43 -15.76 1.44 -10.12
C GLY A 43 -15.13 1.02 -8.78
N LYS A 44 -14.82 -0.27 -8.56
CA LYS A 44 -14.04 -0.69 -7.36
C LYS A 44 -12.64 -0.07 -7.39
N ARG A 45 -12.23 0.58 -6.31
CA ARG A 45 -10.84 1.00 -6.05
C ARG A 45 -9.95 -0.23 -5.86
N ILE A 46 -8.75 -0.19 -6.40
CA ILE A 46 -7.69 -1.18 -6.21
C ILE A 46 -6.73 -0.60 -5.19
N ILE A 47 -6.67 -1.18 -4.00
CA ILE A 47 -5.88 -0.67 -2.87
C ILE A 47 -4.69 -1.60 -2.63
N LEU A 48 -3.50 -1.03 -2.63
CA LEU A 48 -2.30 -1.63 -2.04
C LEU A 48 -2.23 -1.18 -0.58
N SER A 49 -2.19 -2.14 0.32
CA SER A 49 -2.00 -1.91 1.75
C SER A 49 -0.67 -2.52 2.17
N ILE A 50 0.15 -1.76 2.88
CA ILE A 50 1.41 -2.23 3.45
C ILE A 50 1.39 -2.00 4.95
N VAL A 51 1.91 -2.96 5.70
CA VAL A 51 1.99 -2.88 7.17
C VAL A 51 3.44 -2.86 7.59
N PHE A 52 3.79 -1.86 8.39
CA PHE A 52 5.07 -1.69 9.04
C PHE A 52 5.03 -2.36 10.41
N LYS A 53 6.11 -3.05 10.74
CA LYS A 53 6.42 -3.50 12.10
C LYS A 53 7.91 -3.25 12.32
N ASP A 54 8.26 -2.67 13.47
CA ASP A 54 9.63 -2.30 13.80
C ASP A 54 10.30 -1.44 12.70
N GLY A 55 9.50 -0.54 12.10
CA GLY A 55 9.95 0.40 11.06
C GLY A 55 10.11 -0.20 9.66
N LYS A 56 9.83 -1.49 9.46
CA LYS A 56 9.97 -2.19 8.17
C LYS A 56 8.66 -2.81 7.70
N VAL A 57 8.45 -2.89 6.39
CA VAL A 57 7.28 -3.57 5.83
C VAL A 57 7.35 -5.07 6.11
N THR A 58 6.31 -5.61 6.73
CA THR A 58 6.19 -7.06 7.01
C THR A 58 5.03 -7.71 6.27
N ILE A 59 4.02 -6.92 5.88
CA ILE A 59 2.85 -7.39 5.14
C ILE A 59 2.61 -6.46 3.95
N VAL A 60 2.30 -7.07 2.81
CA VAL A 60 1.84 -6.39 1.60
C VAL A 60 0.57 -7.08 1.16
N ASP A 61 -0.51 -6.34 0.96
CA ASP A 61 -1.78 -6.86 0.48
C ASP A 61 -2.35 -6.00 -0.64
N LEU A 62 -3.07 -6.65 -1.55
CA LEU A 62 -3.70 -6.01 -2.70
C LEU A 62 -5.16 -6.46 -2.74
N TYR A 63 -6.09 -5.51 -2.60
CA TYR A 63 -7.51 -5.81 -2.58
C TYR A 63 -8.34 -4.80 -3.39
N LYS A 64 -9.60 -5.14 -3.64
CA LYS A 64 -10.54 -4.30 -4.40
C LYS A 64 -11.75 -3.98 -3.54
N THR A 65 -12.15 -2.71 -3.45
CA THR A 65 -13.28 -2.26 -2.63
C THR A 65 -14.04 -1.11 -3.30
N PHE A 66 -15.33 -0.94 -3.02
CA PHE A 66 -16.14 0.15 -3.57
C PHE A 66 -16.00 1.49 -2.83
N SER A 67 -15.04 1.60 -1.89
CA SER A 67 -15.01 2.59 -0.82
C SER A 67 -16.03 2.26 0.28
N ARG A 68 -15.60 2.36 1.53
CA ARG A 68 -16.50 2.39 2.69
C ARG A 68 -16.55 3.87 3.06
N ASN A 69 -17.71 4.50 2.89
CA ASN A 69 -17.94 5.81 3.51
C ASN A 69 -17.83 5.67 5.04
#